data_AF-A0A967PE48-F1
#
_entry.id   AF-A0A967PE48-F1
#
_cell.length_a   1.000
_cell.length_b   1.000
_cell.length_c   1.000
_cell.angle_alpha   90.00
_cell.angle_beta   90.00
_cell.angle_gamma   90.00
#
_symmetry.space_group_name_H-M   'P 1'
#
loop_
_entity.id
_entity.type
_entity.pdbx_description
1 polymer ?
#
loop_
_entity_poly.entity_id
_entity_poly.type
_entity_poly.pdbx_seq_one_letter_code
_entity_poly.pdbx_strand_id
1 'polypeptide(L)'
;MINLLEDYLQNRTDMIIDNVCEKGHAEFVTELSAELPLQAIAEMMGIPLEDRKRIFDWTNSLIGASDPDFAQDEDDAMGAMAELFAYSNALQKQRRDTPADDIITTLLSADVDGEKLDEMEFDTFFMLLCVAGNETTRNSVSRGMHGFFEFPDQWELYRSDPDRYADGMVEEVVRWATPVLNFRRQALQDYEIGGVKIKEGDKVVMWHIAANRDPRAFDDPWTFDITRSPNDHVGFGGGGPHFCLGANLARMEIRLMFKGLAERLPDIRLAGDLAYLRSNFIGGIKAMPVEFTPTPSTHTVPLARLGSAAGASGTTGYGGARERDD
;
A
#
# COMPACT_ATOMS: atom_id res chain seq x y z
N MET A 1 10.00 -15.66 11.32
CA MET A 1 8.60 -15.27 11.10
C MET A 1 8.52 -14.11 10.12
N ILE A 2 9.18 -12.96 10.37
CA ILE A 2 9.40 -11.92 9.33
C ILE A 2 10.09 -12.53 8.09
N ASN A 3 11.13 -13.35 8.30
CA ASN A 3 11.81 -14.04 7.20
C ASN A 3 10.88 -14.97 6.40
N LEU A 4 9.84 -15.57 7.02
CA LEU A 4 8.92 -16.47 6.30
C LEU A 4 7.98 -15.69 5.37
N LEU A 5 7.47 -14.54 5.84
CA LEU A 5 6.66 -13.65 5.00
C LEU A 5 7.51 -13.04 3.89
N GLU A 6 8.74 -12.63 4.18
CA GLU A 6 9.68 -12.13 3.17
C GLU A 6 9.99 -13.19 2.11
N ASP A 7 10.33 -14.43 2.52
CA ASP A 7 10.58 -15.54 1.59
C ASP A 7 9.35 -15.84 0.72
N TYR A 8 8.16 -15.81 1.32
CA TYR A 8 6.91 -15.98 0.58
C TYR A 8 6.71 -14.85 -0.42
N LEU A 9 6.81 -13.59 -0.01
CA LEU A 9 6.60 -12.43 -0.88
C LEU A 9 7.69 -12.30 -1.96
N GLN A 10 8.92 -12.73 -1.69
CA GLN A 10 9.97 -12.86 -2.71
C GLN A 10 9.55 -13.89 -3.76
N ASN A 11 9.12 -15.09 -3.35
CA ASN A 11 8.60 -16.11 -4.26
C ASN A 11 7.41 -15.57 -5.08
N ARG A 12 6.50 -14.82 -4.46
CA ARG A 12 5.38 -14.17 -5.16
C ARG A 12 5.88 -13.13 -6.17
N THR A 13 6.86 -12.32 -5.83
CA THR A 13 7.48 -11.34 -6.72
C THR A 13 8.10 -12.01 -7.95
N ASP A 14 8.86 -13.07 -7.74
CA ASP A 14 9.49 -13.84 -8.83
C ASP A 14 8.44 -14.42 -9.78
N MET A 15 7.33 -14.95 -9.24
CA MET A 15 6.21 -15.45 -10.03
C MET A 15 5.51 -14.34 -10.83
N ILE A 16 5.30 -13.17 -10.22
CA ILE A 16 4.67 -12.02 -10.87
C ILE A 16 5.49 -11.59 -12.08
N ILE A 17 6.82 -11.51 -11.93
CA ILE A 17 7.72 -11.19 -13.03
C ILE A 17 7.75 -12.31 -14.07
N ASP A 18 7.79 -13.58 -13.65
CA ASP A 18 7.76 -14.74 -14.56
C ASP A 18 6.53 -14.72 -15.49
N ASN A 19 5.38 -14.23 -15.01
CA ASN A 19 4.14 -14.15 -15.80
C ASN A 19 4.20 -13.16 -16.98
N VAL A 20 5.14 -12.21 -16.98
CA VAL A 20 5.24 -11.17 -18.02
C VAL A 20 6.59 -11.14 -18.74
N CYS A 21 7.65 -11.65 -18.12
CA CYS A 21 9.03 -11.45 -18.57
C CYS A 21 9.32 -11.96 -20.00
N GLU A 22 8.63 -13.00 -20.46
CA GLU A 22 8.80 -13.55 -21.81
C GLU A 22 8.04 -12.77 -22.89
N LYS A 23 7.07 -11.93 -22.51
CA LYS A 23 6.24 -11.15 -23.44
C LYS A 23 6.97 -9.92 -24.00
N GLY A 24 7.96 -9.39 -23.27
CA GLY A 24 8.64 -8.13 -23.58
C GLY A 24 7.80 -6.87 -23.38
N HIS A 25 6.58 -7.00 -22.84
CA HIS A 25 5.68 -5.90 -22.54
C HIS A 25 4.70 -6.30 -21.43
N ALA A 26 4.17 -5.30 -20.72
CA ALA A 26 3.16 -5.50 -19.69
C ALA A 26 2.34 -4.21 -19.48
N GLU A 27 1.14 -4.35 -18.95
CA GLU A 27 0.47 -3.27 -18.23
C GLU A 27 1.01 -3.24 -16.79
N PHE A 28 1.83 -2.23 -16.46
CA PHE A 28 2.59 -2.24 -15.20
C PHE A 28 1.70 -2.18 -13.96
N VAL A 29 0.56 -1.49 -14.02
CA VAL A 29 -0.28 -1.32 -12.83
C VAL A 29 -0.88 -2.66 -12.41
N THR A 30 -1.55 -3.33 -13.33
CA THR A 30 -2.37 -4.53 -13.13
C THR A 30 -1.58 -5.83 -13.20
N GLU A 31 -0.51 -5.91 -14.00
CA GLU A 31 0.27 -7.15 -14.14
C GLU A 31 1.53 -7.18 -13.24
N LEU A 32 1.95 -6.05 -12.66
CA LEU A 32 3.14 -5.97 -11.80
C LEU A 32 2.84 -5.33 -10.44
N SER A 33 2.51 -4.04 -10.41
CA SER A 33 2.48 -3.25 -9.17
C SER A 33 1.35 -3.65 -8.20
N ALA A 34 0.19 -4.05 -8.72
CA ALA A 34 -0.97 -4.40 -7.92
C ALA A 34 -0.93 -5.86 -7.43
N GLU A 35 -0.24 -6.75 -8.14
CA GLU A 35 -0.29 -8.17 -7.81
C GLU A 35 0.36 -8.48 -6.46
N LEU A 36 1.53 -7.92 -6.15
CA LEU A 36 2.20 -8.24 -4.87
C LEU A 36 1.38 -7.80 -3.65
N PRO A 37 0.86 -6.56 -3.57
CA PRO A 37 0.00 -6.12 -2.46
C PRO A 37 -1.30 -6.92 -2.31
N LEU A 38 -1.96 -7.25 -3.41
CA LEU A 38 -3.15 -8.09 -3.40
C LEU A 38 -2.88 -9.47 -2.81
N GLN A 39 -1.75 -10.07 -3.18
CA GLN A 39 -1.37 -11.40 -2.73
C GLN A 39 -0.92 -11.40 -1.26
N ALA A 40 -0.23 -10.34 -0.82
CA ALA A 40 0.14 -10.16 0.59
C ALA A 40 -1.09 -10.02 1.48
N ILE A 41 -2.03 -9.13 1.13
CA ILE A 41 -3.29 -8.99 1.88
C ILE A 41 -4.10 -10.28 1.84
N ALA A 42 -4.18 -10.94 0.68
CA ALA A 42 -4.90 -12.20 0.59
C ALA A 42 -4.34 -13.24 1.56
N GLU A 43 -3.01 -13.36 1.63
CA GLU A 43 -2.30 -14.24 2.56
C GLU A 43 -2.60 -13.91 4.03
N MET A 44 -2.41 -12.65 4.45
CA MET A 44 -2.61 -12.27 5.85
C MET A 44 -4.07 -12.38 6.29
N MET A 45 -5.01 -12.08 5.40
CA MET A 45 -6.45 -12.08 5.67
C MET A 45 -7.09 -13.46 5.45
N GLY A 46 -6.34 -14.47 5.01
CA GLY A 46 -6.88 -15.80 4.74
C GLY A 46 -7.85 -15.87 3.55
N ILE A 47 -7.84 -14.85 2.69
CA ILE A 47 -8.64 -14.77 1.46
C ILE A 47 -8.00 -15.72 0.44
N PRO A 48 -8.73 -16.66 -0.18
CA PRO A 48 -8.19 -17.49 -1.25
C PRO A 48 -7.56 -16.65 -2.38
N LEU A 49 -6.40 -17.08 -2.87
CA LEU A 49 -5.60 -16.31 -3.82
C LEU A 49 -6.33 -16.06 -5.15
N GLU A 50 -7.22 -16.97 -5.54
CA GLU A 50 -8.10 -16.87 -6.70
C GLU A 50 -9.11 -15.72 -6.58
N ASP A 51 -9.50 -15.33 -5.37
CA ASP A 51 -10.46 -14.24 -5.11
C ASP A 51 -9.78 -12.86 -5.14
N ARG A 52 -8.44 -12.79 -5.20
CA ARG A 52 -7.71 -11.50 -5.12
C ARG A 52 -8.18 -10.46 -6.14
N LYS A 53 -8.59 -10.91 -7.35
CA LYS A 53 -9.11 -10.01 -8.39
C LYS A 53 -10.45 -9.40 -8.00
N ARG A 54 -11.31 -10.15 -7.31
CA ARG A 54 -12.58 -9.62 -6.79
C ARG A 54 -12.32 -8.52 -5.76
N ILE A 55 -11.37 -8.75 -4.85
CA ILE A 55 -10.93 -7.74 -3.88
C ILE A 55 -10.37 -6.51 -4.60
N PHE A 56 -9.55 -6.70 -5.64
CA PHE A 56 -9.04 -5.61 -6.47
C PHE A 56 -10.17 -4.79 -7.11
N ASP A 57 -11.13 -5.45 -7.75
CA ASP A 57 -12.24 -4.80 -8.45
C ASP A 57 -13.11 -4.01 -7.45
N TRP A 58 -13.49 -4.62 -6.32
CA TRP A 58 -14.30 -3.93 -5.29
C TRP A 58 -13.56 -2.75 -4.64
N THR A 59 -12.28 -2.90 -4.30
CA THR A 59 -11.49 -1.82 -3.68
C THR A 59 -11.28 -0.65 -4.65
N ASN A 60 -11.10 -0.92 -5.95
CA ASN A 60 -11.07 0.10 -6.99
C ASN A 60 -12.37 0.87 -7.11
N SER A 61 -13.53 0.21 -7.11
CA SER A 61 -14.83 0.91 -7.18
C SER A 61 -15.09 1.80 -5.96
N LEU A 62 -14.61 1.39 -4.78
CA LEU A 62 -14.73 2.21 -3.55
C LEU A 62 -13.88 3.49 -3.60
N ILE A 63 -12.61 3.36 -3.99
CA ILE A 63 -11.65 4.49 -3.98
C ILE A 63 -11.75 5.34 -5.25
N GLY A 64 -12.05 4.70 -6.37
CA GLY A 64 -12.24 5.29 -7.68
C GLY A 64 -13.66 5.75 -7.94
N ALA A 65 -14.50 5.94 -6.91
CA ALA A 65 -15.90 6.36 -7.07
C ALA A 65 -16.09 7.68 -7.85
N SER A 66 -15.04 8.51 -7.95
CA SER A 66 -15.02 9.75 -8.74
C SER A 66 -14.46 9.59 -10.15
N ASP A 67 -13.98 8.38 -10.50
CA ASP A 67 -13.37 8.04 -11.78
C ASP A 67 -14.34 7.21 -12.63
N PRO A 68 -14.68 7.68 -13.85
CA PRO A 68 -15.67 7.01 -14.70
C PRO A 68 -15.24 5.62 -15.19
N ASP A 69 -13.96 5.23 -15.06
CA ASP A 69 -13.52 3.88 -15.42
C ASP A 69 -13.79 2.85 -14.31
N PHE A 70 -14.05 3.31 -13.07
CA PHE A 70 -14.22 2.45 -11.90
C PHE A 70 -15.61 2.51 -11.25
N ALA A 71 -16.32 3.64 -11.41
CA ALA A 71 -17.71 3.80 -11.00
C ALA A 71 -18.42 4.78 -11.93
N GLN A 72 -19.62 4.43 -12.38
CA GLN A 72 -20.48 5.32 -13.16
C GLN A 72 -21.31 6.25 -12.25
N ASP A 73 -21.70 5.73 -11.08
CA ASP A 73 -22.48 6.46 -10.08
C ASP A 73 -22.20 5.95 -8.65
N GLU A 74 -22.86 6.55 -7.65
CA GLU A 74 -22.70 6.19 -6.24
C GLU A 74 -23.20 4.76 -5.93
N ASP A 75 -24.11 4.20 -6.74
CA ASP A 75 -24.66 2.87 -6.51
C ASP A 75 -23.60 1.77 -6.77
N ASP A 76 -22.67 1.99 -7.70
CA ASP A 76 -21.54 1.08 -7.95
C ASP A 76 -20.64 0.94 -6.71
N ALA A 77 -20.30 2.06 -6.06
CA ALA A 77 -19.47 2.05 -4.86
C ALA A 77 -20.21 1.39 -3.67
N MET A 78 -21.51 1.66 -3.52
CA MET A 78 -22.34 0.99 -2.51
C MET A 78 -22.46 -0.52 -2.77
N GLY A 79 -22.59 -0.93 -4.04
CA GLY A 79 -22.59 -2.33 -4.44
C GLY A 79 -21.28 -3.04 -4.10
N ALA A 80 -20.14 -2.42 -4.40
CA ALA A 80 -18.82 -2.95 -4.05
C ALA A 80 -18.64 -3.08 -2.52
N MET A 81 -19.13 -2.10 -1.75
CA MET A 81 -19.14 -2.18 -0.28
C MET A 81 -19.97 -3.36 0.21
N ALA A 82 -21.17 -3.55 -0.33
CA ALA A 82 -22.06 -4.65 0.04
C ALA A 82 -21.46 -6.03 -0.29
N GLU A 83 -20.80 -6.17 -1.45
CA GLU A 83 -20.11 -7.40 -1.84
C GLU A 83 -18.91 -7.71 -0.92
N LEU A 84 -18.10 -6.70 -0.55
CA LEU A 84 -17.02 -6.85 0.42
C LEU A 84 -17.55 -7.28 1.80
N PHE A 85 -18.67 -6.72 2.23
CA PHE A 85 -19.30 -7.09 3.51
C PHE A 85 -19.87 -8.50 3.45
N ALA A 86 -20.56 -8.88 2.37
CA ALA A 86 -21.05 -10.24 2.17
C ALA A 86 -19.89 -11.26 2.17
N TYR A 87 -18.77 -10.91 1.53
CA TYR A 87 -17.56 -11.73 1.50
C TYR A 87 -16.94 -11.88 2.90
N SER A 88 -16.78 -10.77 3.62
CA SER A 88 -16.30 -10.74 5.01
C SER A 88 -17.15 -11.66 5.89
N ASN A 89 -18.47 -11.53 5.83
CA ASN A 89 -19.39 -12.36 6.62
C ASN A 89 -19.29 -13.85 6.29
N ALA A 90 -19.16 -14.21 5.01
CA ALA A 90 -18.96 -15.59 4.60
C ALA A 90 -17.63 -16.17 5.14
N LEU A 91 -16.55 -15.40 5.05
CA LEU A 91 -15.23 -15.78 5.55
C LEU A 91 -15.23 -15.90 7.08
N GLN A 92 -15.88 -14.98 7.80
CA GLN A 92 -16.04 -15.04 9.24
C GLN A 92 -16.77 -16.31 9.66
N LYS A 93 -17.91 -16.63 9.03
CA LYS A 93 -18.65 -17.86 9.31
C LYS A 93 -17.79 -19.10 9.10
N GLN A 94 -17.07 -19.16 7.99
CA GLN A 94 -16.13 -20.24 7.72
C GLN A 94 -15.06 -20.36 8.82
N ARG A 95 -14.51 -19.24 9.30
CA ARG A 95 -13.48 -19.22 10.35
C ARG A 95 -14.00 -19.53 11.75
N ARG A 96 -15.28 -19.31 12.03
CA ARG A 96 -15.91 -19.80 13.28
C ARG A 96 -16.01 -21.33 13.29
N ASP A 97 -16.34 -21.93 12.15
CA ASP A 97 -16.48 -23.38 12.01
C ASP A 97 -15.12 -24.09 11.85
N THR A 98 -14.18 -23.44 11.16
CA THR A 98 -12.84 -23.96 10.87
C THR A 98 -11.82 -22.83 11.05
N PRO A 99 -11.38 -22.57 12.29
CA PRO A 99 -10.34 -21.59 12.57
C PRO A 99 -9.08 -21.86 11.74
N ALA A 100 -8.48 -20.81 11.21
CA ALA A 100 -7.23 -20.87 10.49
C ALA A 100 -6.21 -19.97 11.18
N ASP A 101 -4.98 -20.04 10.73
CA ASP A 101 -3.96 -19.11 11.15
C ASP A 101 -4.05 -17.91 10.20
N ASP A 102 -4.88 -16.90 10.51
CA ASP A 102 -4.97 -15.62 9.77
C ASP A 102 -5.48 -14.46 10.65
N ILE A 103 -5.46 -13.24 10.10
CA ILE A 103 -5.96 -12.02 10.79
C ILE A 103 -7.44 -12.16 11.13
N ILE A 104 -8.24 -12.83 10.29
CA ILE A 104 -9.69 -12.97 10.51
C ILE A 104 -9.95 -13.83 11.74
N THR A 105 -9.34 -15.00 11.85
CA THR A 105 -9.43 -15.83 13.06
C THR A 105 -8.90 -15.10 14.29
N THR A 106 -7.82 -14.33 14.14
CA THR A 106 -7.27 -13.51 15.24
C THR A 106 -8.29 -12.47 15.73
N LEU A 107 -8.88 -11.69 14.82
CA LEU A 107 -9.88 -10.66 15.15
C LEU A 107 -11.16 -11.26 15.74
N LEU A 108 -11.60 -12.41 15.24
CA LEU A 108 -12.77 -13.12 15.75
C LEU A 108 -12.58 -13.65 17.19
N SER A 109 -11.33 -13.96 17.56
CA SER A 109 -10.96 -14.50 18.86
C SER A 109 -10.52 -13.42 19.84
N ALA A 110 -10.23 -12.21 19.36
CA ALA A 110 -9.76 -11.10 20.17
C ALA A 110 -10.82 -10.68 21.20
N ASP A 111 -10.35 -10.46 22.42
CA ASP A 111 -11.12 -9.96 23.55
C ASP A 111 -10.19 -9.05 24.33
N VAL A 112 -10.40 -7.74 24.23
CA VAL A 112 -9.58 -6.73 24.90
C VAL A 112 -10.40 -6.17 26.05
N ASP A 113 -10.11 -6.61 27.27
CA ASP A 113 -10.82 -6.17 28.48
C ASP A 113 -12.35 -6.40 28.45
N GLY A 114 -12.82 -7.41 27.72
CA GLY A 114 -14.26 -7.69 27.53
C GLY A 114 -14.86 -7.07 26.28
N GLU A 115 -14.11 -6.21 25.57
CA GLU A 115 -14.54 -5.56 24.34
C GLU A 115 -14.20 -6.43 23.13
N LYS A 116 -15.19 -6.60 22.25
CA LYS A 116 -15.10 -7.32 20.98
C LYS A 116 -15.67 -6.46 19.87
N LEU A 117 -15.11 -6.61 18.68
CA LEU A 117 -15.68 -6.00 17.49
C LEU A 117 -17.10 -6.54 17.29
N ASP A 118 -18.06 -5.66 17.13
CA ASP A 118 -19.35 -6.03 16.58
C ASP A 118 -19.22 -6.39 15.08
N GLU A 119 -20.29 -6.92 14.49
CA GLU A 119 -20.28 -7.37 13.08
C GLU A 119 -19.97 -6.22 12.11
N MET A 120 -20.48 -5.02 12.38
CA MET A 120 -20.27 -3.85 11.52
C MET A 120 -18.85 -3.30 11.66
N GLU A 121 -18.32 -3.24 12.89
CA GLU A 121 -16.94 -2.86 13.16
C GLU A 121 -15.97 -3.85 12.50
N PHE A 122 -16.26 -5.14 12.56
CA PHE A 122 -15.46 -6.18 11.90
C PHE A 122 -15.46 -6.00 10.38
N ASP A 123 -16.64 -5.89 9.76
CA ASP A 123 -16.76 -5.73 8.30
C ASP A 123 -16.09 -4.45 7.81
N THR A 124 -16.24 -3.37 8.57
CA THR A 124 -15.58 -2.09 8.27
C THR A 124 -14.06 -2.21 8.40
N PHE A 125 -13.57 -2.94 9.40
CA PHE A 125 -12.14 -3.16 9.58
C PHE A 125 -11.56 -4.09 8.50
N PHE A 126 -12.30 -5.13 8.10
CA PHE A 126 -11.94 -6.00 6.97
C PHE A 126 -11.80 -5.19 5.67
N MET A 127 -12.80 -4.35 5.37
CA MET A 127 -12.78 -3.45 4.23
C MET A 127 -11.59 -2.49 4.30
N LEU A 128 -11.33 -1.88 5.46
CA LEU A 128 -10.20 -0.98 5.69
C LEU A 128 -8.86 -1.67 5.35
N LEU A 129 -8.65 -2.91 5.83
CA LEU A 129 -7.42 -3.66 5.56
C LEU A 129 -7.27 -4.00 4.07
N CYS A 130 -8.36 -4.40 3.41
CA CYS A 130 -8.34 -4.70 1.97
C CYS A 130 -8.01 -3.46 1.13
N VAL A 131 -8.65 -2.33 1.42
CA VAL A 131 -8.41 -1.06 0.70
C VAL A 131 -7.00 -0.53 0.98
N ALA A 132 -6.62 -0.42 2.26
CA ALA A 132 -5.36 0.20 2.67
C ALA A 132 -4.15 -0.59 2.18
N GLY A 133 -4.21 -1.92 2.26
CA GLY A 133 -3.11 -2.80 1.89
C GLY A 133 -2.89 -2.97 0.40
N ASN A 134 -3.89 -2.72 -0.43
CA ASN A 134 -3.77 -2.79 -1.89
C ASN A 134 -3.40 -1.42 -2.50
N GLU A 135 -4.23 -0.42 -2.24
CA GLU A 135 -4.23 0.84 -2.99
C GLU A 135 -2.97 1.67 -2.78
N THR A 136 -2.45 1.69 -1.55
CA THR A 136 -1.34 2.59 -1.21
C THR A 136 0.01 2.05 -1.69
N THR A 137 0.28 0.75 -1.52
CA THR A 137 1.52 0.13 -1.99
C THR A 137 1.60 0.10 -3.52
N ARG A 138 0.53 -0.34 -4.21
CA ARG A 138 0.55 -0.41 -5.70
C ARG A 138 0.83 0.95 -6.34
N ASN A 139 0.24 2.02 -5.78
CA ASN A 139 0.44 3.38 -6.27
C ASN A 139 1.83 3.92 -5.90
N SER A 140 2.39 3.49 -4.76
CA SER A 140 3.79 3.78 -4.42
C SER A 140 4.74 3.17 -5.44
N VAL A 141 4.57 1.88 -5.76
CA VAL A 141 5.37 1.19 -6.78
C VAL A 141 5.20 1.83 -8.15
N SER A 142 3.96 2.07 -8.60
CA SER A 142 3.68 2.68 -9.91
C SER A 142 4.26 4.09 -10.04
N ARG A 143 4.05 4.97 -9.05
CA ARG A 143 4.62 6.33 -9.08
C ARG A 143 6.13 6.35 -8.87
N GLY A 144 6.68 5.39 -8.12
CA GLY A 144 8.12 5.21 -7.97
C GLY A 144 8.78 4.82 -9.29
N MET A 145 8.21 3.86 -10.01
CA MET A 145 8.71 3.46 -11.33
C MET A 145 8.59 4.61 -12.35
N HIS A 146 7.48 5.37 -12.31
CA HIS A 146 7.38 6.59 -13.09
C HIS A 146 8.49 7.61 -12.74
N GLY A 147 8.79 7.80 -11.46
CA GLY A 147 9.91 8.64 -11.01
C GLY A 147 11.24 8.18 -11.61
N PHE A 148 11.52 6.88 -11.62
CA PHE A 148 12.70 6.34 -12.29
C PHE A 148 12.73 6.53 -13.81
N PHE A 149 11.57 6.61 -14.48
CA PHE A 149 11.51 6.97 -15.89
C PHE A 149 11.81 8.46 -16.14
N GLU A 150 11.40 9.33 -15.23
CA GLU A 150 11.69 10.78 -15.28
C GLU A 150 13.16 11.08 -14.88
N PHE A 151 13.75 10.25 -14.02
CA PHE A 151 15.10 10.37 -13.48
C PHE A 151 15.91 9.08 -13.72
N PRO A 152 16.29 8.79 -14.99
CA PRO A 152 16.90 7.51 -15.36
C PRO A 152 18.28 7.28 -14.73
N ASP A 153 18.99 8.34 -14.35
CA ASP A 153 20.24 8.27 -13.58
C ASP A 153 20.02 7.61 -12.21
N GLN A 154 18.87 7.85 -11.58
CA GLN A 154 18.49 7.19 -10.32
C GLN A 154 18.22 5.70 -10.53
N TRP A 155 17.65 5.32 -11.69
CA TRP A 155 17.42 3.92 -12.03
C TRP A 155 18.75 3.19 -12.30
N GLU A 156 19.65 3.84 -13.03
CA GLU A 156 21.03 3.36 -13.21
C GLU A 156 21.76 3.19 -11.88
N LEU A 157 21.61 4.17 -10.97
CA LEU A 157 22.21 4.11 -9.64
C LEU A 157 21.66 2.93 -8.83
N TYR A 158 20.33 2.76 -8.78
CA TYR A 158 19.71 1.66 -8.08
C TYR A 158 20.16 0.30 -8.64
N ARG A 159 20.16 0.13 -9.97
CA ARG A 159 20.62 -1.10 -10.62
C ARG A 159 22.09 -1.41 -10.39
N SER A 160 22.92 -0.42 -10.10
CA SER A 160 24.36 -0.63 -9.86
C SER A 160 24.63 -1.41 -8.57
N ASP A 161 23.77 -1.27 -7.56
CA ASP A 161 23.88 -1.96 -6.26
C ASP A 161 22.51 -1.91 -5.52
N PRO A 162 21.53 -2.75 -5.92
CA PRO A 162 20.18 -2.69 -5.36
C PRO A 162 20.13 -2.86 -3.84
N ASP A 163 21.00 -3.72 -3.28
CA ASP A 163 21.06 -3.97 -1.84
C ASP A 163 21.58 -2.74 -1.07
N ARG A 164 22.56 -2.01 -1.63
CA ARG A 164 23.07 -0.77 -1.02
C ARG A 164 22.05 0.36 -1.00
N TYR A 165 21.26 0.50 -2.07
CA TYR A 165 20.33 1.63 -2.24
C TYR A 165 18.90 1.30 -1.83
N ALA A 166 18.59 0.06 -1.43
CA ALA A 166 17.24 -0.40 -1.12
C ALA A 166 16.48 0.52 -0.15
N ASP A 167 17.06 0.79 1.03
CA ASP A 167 16.36 1.56 2.08
C ASP A 167 16.10 3.02 1.65
N GLY A 168 17.09 3.67 1.05
CA GLY A 168 16.96 5.04 0.55
C GLY A 168 15.95 5.14 -0.61
N MET A 169 15.98 4.15 -1.52
CA MET A 169 15.02 4.03 -2.61
C MET A 169 13.60 3.86 -2.08
N VAL A 170 13.38 2.99 -1.09
CA VAL A 170 12.04 2.75 -0.53
C VAL A 170 11.45 4.03 0.06
N GLU A 171 12.20 4.75 0.92
CA GLU A 171 11.68 5.99 1.50
C GLU A 171 11.49 7.08 0.43
N GLU A 172 12.39 7.19 -0.55
CA GLU A 172 12.22 8.16 -1.63
C GLU A 172 11.01 7.84 -2.52
N VAL A 173 10.77 6.57 -2.84
CA VAL A 173 9.56 6.14 -3.55
C VAL A 173 8.31 6.55 -2.78
N VAL A 174 8.27 6.34 -1.46
CA VAL A 174 7.11 6.72 -0.63
C VAL A 174 6.93 8.23 -0.56
N ARG A 175 8.01 9.01 -0.36
CA ARG A 175 7.97 10.49 -0.41
C ARG A 175 7.52 10.98 -1.78
N TRP A 176 8.06 10.41 -2.86
CA TRP A 176 7.74 10.84 -4.21
C TRP A 176 6.30 10.53 -4.58
N ALA A 177 5.87 9.30 -4.31
CA ALA A 177 4.55 8.80 -4.62
C ALA A 177 3.45 9.40 -3.75
N THR A 178 3.70 9.62 -2.45
CA THR A 178 2.71 10.10 -1.46
C THR A 178 1.29 9.65 -1.81
N PRO A 179 1.03 8.33 -1.84
CA PRO A 179 -0.15 7.77 -2.50
C PRO A 179 -1.46 8.31 -1.91
N VAL A 180 -1.48 8.55 -0.60
CA VAL A 180 -2.56 9.27 0.08
C VAL A 180 -2.22 10.76 0.14
N LEU A 181 -2.93 11.57 -0.63
CA LEU A 181 -2.65 13.00 -0.81
C LEU A 181 -2.90 13.81 0.46
N ASN A 182 -3.95 13.44 1.21
CA ASN A 182 -4.35 14.13 2.42
C ASN A 182 -5.08 13.22 3.42
N PHE A 183 -5.10 13.63 4.68
CA PHE A 183 -6.03 13.12 5.69
C PHE A 183 -6.76 14.27 6.37
N ARG A 184 -7.92 13.97 6.95
CA ARG A 184 -8.74 14.93 7.68
C ARG A 184 -8.83 14.58 9.16
N ARG A 185 -8.89 15.60 10.01
CA ARG A 185 -9.30 15.50 11.42
C ARG A 185 -10.43 16.49 11.71
N GLN A 186 -11.17 16.25 12.78
CA GLN A 186 -12.17 17.18 13.31
C GLN A 186 -11.68 17.72 14.65
N ALA A 187 -11.75 19.04 14.83
CA ALA A 187 -11.40 19.68 16.08
C ALA A 187 -12.45 19.35 17.15
N LEU A 188 -12.01 18.80 18.28
CA LEU A 188 -12.89 18.48 19.42
C LEU A 188 -13.05 19.66 20.39
N GLN A 189 -12.26 20.70 20.23
CA GLN A 189 -12.30 21.95 20.99
C GLN A 189 -11.63 23.05 20.17
N ASP A 190 -11.88 24.30 20.54
CA ASP A 190 -11.17 25.45 19.98
C ASP A 190 -9.64 25.29 20.12
N TYR A 191 -8.89 25.59 19.05
CA TYR A 191 -7.43 25.47 19.00
C TYR A 191 -6.80 26.60 18.16
N GLU A 192 -5.52 26.89 18.38
CA GLU A 192 -4.76 27.85 17.57
C GLU A 192 -3.45 27.21 17.09
N ILE A 193 -3.20 27.27 15.77
CA ILE A 193 -1.97 26.76 15.15
C ILE A 193 -1.45 27.76 14.13
N GLY A 194 -0.16 28.15 14.24
CA GLY A 194 0.44 29.11 13.32
C GLY A 194 -0.29 30.46 13.25
N GLY A 195 -0.93 30.90 14.34
CA GLY A 195 -1.75 32.11 14.40
C GLY A 195 -3.15 31.97 13.78
N VAL A 196 -3.53 30.79 13.30
CA VAL A 196 -4.86 30.50 12.76
C VAL A 196 -5.73 29.86 13.83
N LYS A 197 -6.90 30.46 14.09
CA LYS A 197 -7.91 29.93 15.00
C LYS A 197 -8.75 28.87 14.30
N ILE A 198 -8.90 27.71 14.94
CA ILE A 198 -9.70 26.57 14.52
C ILE A 198 -10.78 26.37 15.58
N LYS A 199 -12.04 26.32 15.18
CA LYS A 199 -13.17 26.16 16.11
C LYS A 199 -13.50 24.70 16.35
N GLU A 200 -14.10 24.42 17.51
CA GLU A 200 -14.72 23.13 17.76
C GLU A 200 -15.67 22.75 16.60
N GLY A 201 -15.54 21.52 16.13
CA GLY A 201 -16.30 20.99 14.99
C GLY A 201 -15.68 21.25 13.62
N ASP A 202 -14.70 22.16 13.50
CA ASP A 202 -14.02 22.43 12.23
C ASP A 202 -13.27 21.21 11.72
N LYS A 203 -13.25 21.06 10.39
CA LYS A 203 -12.50 20.02 9.69
C LYS A 203 -11.15 20.57 9.25
N VAL A 204 -10.08 19.91 9.66
CA VAL A 204 -8.70 20.26 9.29
C VAL A 204 -8.16 19.20 8.34
N VAL A 205 -7.76 19.61 7.14
CA VAL A 205 -7.19 18.72 6.12
C VAL A 205 -5.68 18.92 6.06
N MET A 206 -4.94 17.84 6.31
CA MET A 206 -3.48 17.79 6.27
C MET A 206 -3.07 17.24 4.91
N TRP A 207 -2.46 18.09 4.08
CA TRP A 207 -2.00 17.73 2.74
C TRP A 207 -0.58 17.15 2.79
N HIS A 208 -0.47 15.83 2.91
CA HIS A 208 0.81 15.12 2.91
C HIS A 208 1.61 15.36 1.64
N ILE A 209 0.94 15.42 0.48
CA ILE A 209 1.60 15.70 -0.81
C ILE A 209 2.33 17.05 -0.80
N ALA A 210 1.78 18.06 -0.13
CA ALA A 210 2.41 19.37 0.01
C ALA A 210 3.57 19.32 1.01
N ALA A 211 3.39 18.63 2.14
CA ALA A 211 4.45 18.44 3.15
C ALA A 211 5.68 17.73 2.56
N ASN A 212 5.47 16.66 1.77
CA ASN A 212 6.53 15.91 1.09
C ASN A 212 7.17 16.66 -0.10
N ARG A 213 6.75 17.90 -0.35
CA ARG A 213 7.34 18.83 -1.33
C ARG A 213 7.72 20.18 -0.71
N ASP A 214 7.73 20.28 0.62
CA ASP A 214 8.00 21.53 1.31
C ASP A 214 9.49 21.84 1.31
N PRO A 215 9.94 22.97 0.70
CA PRO A 215 11.35 23.36 0.68
C PRO A 215 11.91 23.72 2.07
N ARG A 216 11.06 23.83 3.10
CA ARG A 216 11.50 23.99 4.49
C ARG A 216 11.95 22.68 5.12
N ALA A 217 11.53 21.54 4.56
CA ALA A 217 11.82 20.20 5.08
C ALA A 217 12.73 19.40 4.14
N PHE A 218 12.67 19.65 2.83
CA PHE A 218 13.42 18.91 1.82
C PHE A 218 14.17 19.88 0.91
N ASP A 219 15.49 19.74 0.84
CA ASP A 219 16.30 20.40 -0.18
C ASP A 219 15.93 19.86 -1.56
N ASP A 220 15.74 20.75 -2.54
CA ASP A 220 15.29 20.40 -3.90
C ASP A 220 14.13 19.36 -3.92
N PRO A 221 12.94 19.74 -3.40
CA PRO A 221 11.86 18.79 -3.12
C PRO A 221 11.28 18.12 -4.36
N TRP A 222 11.54 18.66 -5.55
CA TRP A 222 11.03 18.18 -6.83
C TRP A 222 12.05 17.33 -7.61
N THR A 223 13.19 17.01 -7.01
CA THR A 223 14.12 16.00 -7.53
C THR A 223 13.86 14.66 -6.86
N PHE A 224 13.73 13.61 -7.68
CA PHE A 224 13.69 12.23 -7.21
C PHE A 224 15.14 11.78 -6.94
N ASP A 225 15.47 11.50 -5.68
CA ASP A 225 16.83 11.16 -5.25
C ASP A 225 16.80 10.01 -4.24
N ILE A 226 17.20 8.80 -4.67
CA ILE A 226 17.20 7.62 -3.81
C ILE A 226 18.30 7.65 -2.74
N THR A 227 19.19 8.64 -2.79
CA THR A 227 20.25 8.88 -1.81
C THR A 227 19.91 9.98 -0.80
N ARG A 228 18.72 10.58 -0.92
CA ARG A 228 18.23 11.66 -0.07
C ARG A 228 18.36 11.31 1.42
N SER A 229 19.06 12.15 2.16
CA SER A 229 19.20 12.03 3.61
C SER A 229 19.39 13.41 4.26
N PRO A 230 18.61 13.76 5.31
CA PRO A 230 17.48 13.01 5.86
C PRO A 230 16.28 12.93 4.89
N ASN A 231 15.37 11.98 5.13
CA ASN A 231 14.17 11.78 4.31
C ASN A 231 12.92 11.56 5.19
N ASP A 232 12.66 12.50 6.11
CA ASP A 232 11.59 12.41 7.11
C ASP A 232 10.20 12.72 6.52
N HIS A 233 9.81 11.96 5.50
CA HIS A 233 8.53 12.12 4.81
C HIS A 233 7.33 11.71 5.67
N VAL A 234 6.17 12.26 5.36
CA VAL A 234 4.89 11.93 6.02
C VAL A 234 4.00 10.99 5.19
N GLY A 235 4.59 10.21 4.28
CA GLY A 235 3.86 9.26 3.42
C GLY A 235 3.12 8.15 4.20
N PHE A 236 3.60 7.78 5.38
CA PHE A 236 2.94 6.85 6.32
C PHE A 236 2.11 7.56 7.40
N GLY A 237 1.85 8.86 7.21
CA GLY A 237 1.29 9.77 8.22
C GLY A 237 2.36 10.46 9.06
N GLY A 238 1.99 11.56 9.72
CA GLY A 238 2.87 12.37 10.57
C GLY A 238 3.14 11.79 11.97
N GLY A 239 3.04 10.48 12.15
CA GLY A 239 3.16 9.79 13.45
C GLY A 239 1.85 9.73 14.27
N GLY A 240 2.00 9.46 15.57
CA GLY A 240 0.88 9.38 16.52
C GLY A 240 0.06 8.09 16.44
N PRO A 241 -1.15 8.07 17.05
CA PRO A 241 -1.96 6.83 17.18
C PRO A 241 -2.42 6.21 15.86
N HIS A 242 -2.43 6.97 14.77
CA HIS A 242 -2.83 6.52 13.43
C HIS A 242 -1.65 6.44 12.46
N PHE A 243 -0.42 6.29 12.97
CA PHE A 243 0.71 5.94 12.11
C PHE A 243 0.41 4.64 11.37
N CYS A 244 0.80 4.56 10.09
CA CYS A 244 0.42 3.46 9.21
C CYS A 244 0.78 2.09 9.82
N LEU A 245 -0.25 1.28 10.06
CA LEU A 245 -0.11 -0.09 10.57
C LEU A 245 0.72 -0.97 9.62
N GLY A 246 0.56 -0.76 8.31
CA GLY A 246 1.21 -1.53 7.25
C GLY A 246 2.59 -1.02 6.82
N ALA A 247 3.18 -0.03 7.51
CA ALA A 247 4.39 0.65 7.02
C ALA A 247 5.55 -0.32 6.72
N ASN A 248 5.78 -1.30 7.60
CA ASN A 248 6.86 -2.28 7.41
C ASN A 248 6.57 -3.26 6.26
N LEU A 249 5.31 -3.64 6.07
CA LEU A 249 4.89 -4.49 4.95
C LEU A 249 5.07 -3.74 3.63
N ALA A 250 4.58 -2.50 3.53
CA ALA A 250 4.70 -1.68 2.34
C ALA A 250 6.18 -1.48 1.93
N ARG A 251 7.06 -1.20 2.90
CA ARG A 251 8.51 -1.10 2.64
C ARG A 251 9.10 -2.39 2.08
N MET A 252 8.72 -3.53 2.64
CA MET A 252 9.16 -4.84 2.16
C MET A 252 8.68 -5.10 0.73
N GLU A 253 7.42 -4.85 0.43
CA GLU A 253 6.84 -5.05 -0.90
C GLU A 253 7.48 -4.16 -1.96
N ILE A 254 7.69 -2.87 -1.64
CA ILE A 254 8.40 -1.92 -2.52
C ILE A 254 9.82 -2.43 -2.80
N ARG A 255 10.57 -2.81 -1.76
CA ARG A 255 11.94 -3.33 -1.91
C ARG A 255 11.97 -4.57 -2.80
N LEU A 256 11.13 -5.56 -2.51
CA LEU A 256 11.08 -6.83 -3.25
C LEU A 256 10.75 -6.58 -4.73
N MET A 257 9.70 -5.80 -5.01
CA MET A 257 9.28 -5.50 -6.37
C MET A 257 10.37 -4.78 -7.16
N PHE A 258 10.95 -3.69 -6.62
CA PHE A 258 12.00 -2.96 -7.33
C PHE A 258 13.27 -3.79 -7.52
N LYS A 259 13.66 -4.60 -6.53
CA LYS A 259 14.80 -5.52 -6.68
C LYS A 259 14.56 -6.52 -7.82
N GLY A 260 13.40 -7.18 -7.83
CA GLY A 260 13.03 -8.11 -8.89
C GLY A 260 13.02 -7.44 -10.28
N LEU A 261 12.46 -6.23 -10.40
CA LEU A 261 12.46 -5.46 -11.64
C LEU A 261 13.89 -5.10 -12.08
N ALA A 262 14.75 -4.65 -11.18
CA ALA A 262 16.14 -4.29 -11.49
C ALA A 262 16.97 -5.48 -11.96
N GLU A 263 16.74 -6.67 -11.39
CA GLU A 263 17.47 -7.89 -11.74
C GLU A 263 16.97 -8.54 -13.02
N ARG A 264 15.64 -8.56 -13.22
CA ARG A 264 15.01 -9.34 -14.29
C ARG A 264 14.61 -8.50 -15.50
N LEU A 265 14.21 -7.24 -15.29
CA LEU A 265 13.73 -6.33 -16.34
C LEU A 265 14.51 -5.01 -16.32
N PRO A 266 15.86 -5.03 -16.37
CA PRO A 266 16.70 -3.85 -16.12
C PRO A 266 16.51 -2.71 -17.13
N ASP A 267 16.04 -3.03 -18.34
CA ASP A 267 15.81 -2.09 -19.45
C ASP A 267 14.33 -1.70 -19.62
N ILE A 268 13.50 -1.96 -18.61
CA ILE A 268 12.10 -1.56 -18.57
C ILE A 268 11.95 -0.06 -18.83
N ARG A 269 11.00 0.28 -19.72
CA ARG A 269 10.69 1.66 -20.10
C ARG A 269 9.21 1.84 -20.43
N LEU A 270 8.77 3.09 -20.40
CA LEU A 270 7.40 3.46 -20.77
C LEU A 270 7.15 3.19 -22.26
N ALA A 271 6.02 2.55 -22.57
CA ALA A 271 5.61 2.14 -23.92
C ALA A 271 4.35 2.88 -24.44
N GLY A 272 3.94 3.96 -23.78
CA GLY A 272 2.76 4.73 -24.14
C GLY A 272 2.37 5.75 -23.07
N ASP A 273 1.16 6.30 -23.21
CA ASP A 273 0.66 7.31 -22.27
C ASP A 273 0.24 6.68 -20.93
N LEU A 274 0.42 7.45 -19.86
CA LEU A 274 -0.12 7.13 -18.54
C LEU A 274 -1.59 7.54 -18.45
N ALA A 275 -2.35 6.76 -17.69
CA ALA A 275 -3.66 7.18 -17.22
C ALA A 275 -3.63 7.37 -15.70
N TYR A 276 -4.00 8.56 -15.24
CA TYR A 276 -4.10 8.86 -13.81
C TYR A 276 -5.50 8.54 -13.28
N LEU A 277 -5.57 8.07 -12.03
CA LEU A 277 -6.81 7.92 -11.30
C LEU A 277 -7.39 9.31 -10.98
N ARG A 278 -8.67 9.51 -11.29
CA ARG A 278 -9.40 10.72 -10.89
C ARG A 278 -9.85 10.58 -9.43
N SER A 279 -9.06 11.13 -8.52
CA SER A 279 -9.37 11.16 -7.09
C SER A 279 -8.83 12.43 -6.41
N ASN A 280 -9.53 12.87 -5.36
CA ASN A 280 -9.06 13.95 -4.47
C ASN A 280 -8.33 13.42 -3.22
N PHE A 281 -8.23 12.09 -3.08
CA PHE A 281 -7.67 11.41 -1.93
C PHE A 281 -6.45 10.56 -2.30
N ILE A 282 -6.52 9.81 -3.41
CA ILE A 282 -5.44 8.95 -3.91
C ILE A 282 -4.79 9.56 -5.15
N GLY A 283 -3.48 9.78 -5.10
CA GLY A 283 -2.69 10.19 -6.27
C GLY A 283 -2.26 8.98 -7.08
N GLY A 284 -3.19 8.30 -7.74
CA GLY A 284 -2.93 7.00 -8.37
C GLY A 284 -2.64 7.04 -9.88
N ILE A 285 -1.97 6.00 -10.38
CA ILE A 285 -1.84 5.68 -11.81
C ILE A 285 -2.69 4.43 -12.06
N LYS A 286 -3.65 4.50 -12.99
CA LYS A 286 -4.54 3.39 -13.34
C LYS A 286 -4.10 2.61 -14.59
N ALA A 287 -3.25 3.21 -15.42
CA ALA A 287 -2.57 2.49 -16.51
C ALA A 287 -1.18 3.07 -16.78
N MET A 288 -0.21 2.18 -16.98
CA MET A 288 1.17 2.48 -17.34
C MET A 288 1.71 1.35 -18.25
N PRO A 289 1.52 1.45 -19.58
CA PRO A 289 2.06 0.47 -20.51
C PRO A 289 3.59 0.52 -20.50
N VAL A 290 4.24 -0.63 -20.37
CA VAL A 290 5.71 -0.75 -20.35
C VAL A 290 6.20 -1.82 -21.34
N GLU A 291 7.43 -1.65 -21.79
CA GLU A 291 8.16 -2.63 -22.60
C GLU A 291 9.57 -2.85 -22.03
N PHE A 292 10.13 -4.02 -22.31
CA PHE A 292 11.45 -4.48 -21.86
C PHE A 292 11.95 -5.60 -22.78
N THR A 293 13.26 -5.88 -22.74
CA THR A 293 13.79 -7.04 -23.47
C THR A 293 13.25 -8.32 -22.85
N PRO A 294 12.64 -9.25 -23.63
CA PRO A 294 12.19 -10.52 -23.09
C PRO A 294 13.30 -11.30 -22.38
N THR A 295 13.04 -11.79 -21.18
CA THR A 295 13.95 -12.67 -20.44
C THR A 295 13.30 -14.02 -20.19
N PRO A 296 14.09 -15.12 -20.10
CA PRO A 296 13.53 -16.43 -19.75
C PRO A 296 12.82 -16.42 -18.39
N SER A 297 11.72 -17.17 -18.29
CA SER A 297 11.11 -17.49 -17.01
C SER A 297 12.08 -18.32 -16.16
N THR A 298 12.06 -18.10 -14.84
CA THR A 298 12.76 -18.96 -13.87
C THR A 298 11.94 -20.19 -13.47
N HIS A 299 10.72 -20.33 -14.01
CA HIS A 299 9.76 -21.38 -13.67
C HIS A 299 9.54 -21.47 -12.15
N THR A 300 9.39 -20.31 -11.51
CA THR A 300 9.23 -20.24 -10.06
C THR A 300 8.02 -21.05 -9.61
N VAL A 301 8.27 -22.02 -8.72
CA VAL A 301 7.22 -22.86 -8.16
C VAL A 301 6.54 -22.10 -7.01
N PRO A 302 5.19 -22.02 -7.00
CA PRO A 302 4.48 -21.34 -5.93
C PRO A 302 4.74 -22.00 -4.56
N LEU A 303 5.14 -21.19 -3.58
CA LEU A 303 5.12 -21.63 -2.19
C LEU A 303 3.68 -21.80 -1.70
N ALA A 304 3.48 -22.78 -0.80
CA ALA A 304 2.22 -22.93 -0.09
C ALA A 304 1.97 -21.70 0.81
N ARG A 305 0.70 -21.48 1.15
CA ARG A 305 0.31 -20.47 2.15
C ARG A 305 1.03 -20.74 3.46
N LEU A 306 1.47 -19.68 4.12
CA LEU A 306 2.23 -19.73 5.36
C LEU A 306 1.36 -20.14 6.55
N GLY A 307 0.09 -19.71 6.60
CA GLY A 307 -0.61 -19.58 7.88
C GLY A 307 0.01 -18.44 8.71
N SER A 308 -0.75 -17.76 9.57
CA SER A 308 -0.39 -16.44 10.10
C SER A 308 0.97 -16.37 10.82
N ALA A 309 1.83 -15.59 10.18
CA ALA A 309 2.81 -14.73 10.84
C ALA A 309 2.16 -13.42 11.33
N ALA A 310 0.84 -13.27 11.28
CA ALA A 310 0.13 -11.98 11.40
C ALA A 310 -0.17 -11.55 12.85
N GLY A 311 0.12 -12.40 13.85
CA GLY A 311 -0.13 -12.11 15.26
C GLY A 311 0.90 -11.22 15.97
N ALA A 312 1.95 -10.72 15.30
CA ALA A 312 3.02 -9.96 15.95
C ALA A 312 3.12 -8.52 15.41
N SER A 313 2.05 -7.73 15.55
CA SER A 313 2.27 -6.29 15.67
C SER A 313 2.96 -6.07 17.02
N GLY A 314 4.25 -5.75 16.97
CA GLY A 314 5.01 -5.31 18.14
C GLY A 314 4.49 -3.97 18.63
N THR A 315 3.39 -3.99 19.39
CA THR A 315 2.92 -2.85 20.18
C THR A 315 3.44 -2.91 21.62
N THR A 316 4.62 -3.51 21.85
CA THR A 316 5.38 -3.27 23.08
C THR A 316 6.12 -1.94 22.95
N GLY A 317 5.44 -0.80 23.16
CA GLY A 317 6.19 0.44 23.37
C GLY A 317 5.51 1.81 23.22
N TYR A 318 4.29 1.94 22.74
CA TYR A 318 3.62 3.25 22.65
C TYR A 318 2.55 3.45 23.73
N GLY A 319 2.92 3.13 24.97
CA GLY A 319 2.20 3.49 26.20
C GLY A 319 3.07 4.40 27.08
N GLY A 320 3.74 5.39 26.49
CA GLY A 320 4.49 6.39 27.22
C GLY A 320 3.58 7.56 27.57
N ALA A 321 2.94 7.51 28.74
CA ALA A 321 2.44 8.70 29.40
C ALA A 321 3.65 9.64 29.63
N ARG A 322 3.85 10.61 28.75
CA ARG A 322 4.60 11.81 29.12
C ARG A 322 3.63 12.71 29.83
N GLU A 323 3.72 12.69 31.16
CA GLU A 323 3.34 13.81 32.01
C GLU A 323 3.82 15.10 31.32
N ARG A 324 2.85 15.94 30.96
CA ARG A 324 3.12 17.35 30.65
C ARG A 324 3.11 18.04 32.00
N ASP A 325 4.27 18.10 32.63
CA ASP A 325 4.51 19.07 33.69
C ASP A 325 4.93 20.40 33.06
N ASP A 326 4.15 21.43 33.44
CA ASP A 326 4.29 22.89 33.30
C ASP A 326 4.56 23.54 31.92
#